data_AF-A0A948NNE7-F1
#
_entry.id   AF-A0A948NNE7-F1
#
_cell.length_a   1.000
_cell.length_b   1.000
_cell.length_c   1.000
_cell.angle_alpha   90.00
_cell.angle_beta   90.00
_cell.angle_gamma   90.00
#
_symmetry.space_group_name_H-M   'P 1'
#
loop_
_entity.id
_entity.type
_entity.pdbx_description
1 polymer ?
#
loop_
_entity_poly.entity_id
_entity_poly.type
_entity_poly.pdbx_seq_one_letter_code
_entity_poly.pdbx_strand_id
1 'polypeptide(L)'
;LYPGLNLNQEVLEGMLKHNTPHDAPKLKLPHSPSLEAQVVNIADEIAYTGHDCEDGLRAKLFKQEELLAIPLAAKSEERTKERGTSLRGSIIHTLVTDLYEATSNELTSQCINTVDDVYAAQSPLVHFSKELRSELDQLRGFLSEKMYFHPKVLEKSAHGQRVVLSLCNSLKEKPTDKVKELQQRTDGSLEEAIKDYVAGMTDAYAIEQARRL
;
A
#
# COMPACT_ATOMS: atom_id res chain seq x y z
N LEU A 1 -19.83 -20.04 16.10
CA LEU A 1 -18.53 -19.38 15.82
C LEU A 1 -18.78 -17.88 15.90
N TYR A 2 -18.00 -17.15 16.69
CA TYR A 2 -18.08 -15.69 16.73
C TYR A 2 -17.55 -15.13 15.40
N PRO A 3 -18.16 -14.06 14.85
CA PRO A 3 -17.67 -13.45 13.62
C PRO A 3 -16.34 -12.73 13.85
N GLY A 4 -15.43 -12.80 12.87
CA GLY A 4 -14.17 -12.07 12.88
C GLY A 4 -13.07 -12.67 13.75
N LEU A 5 -12.04 -11.87 14.02
CA LEU A 5 -10.82 -12.28 14.74
C LEU A 5 -10.75 -11.74 16.18
N ASN A 6 -11.76 -10.98 16.64
CA ASN A 6 -11.80 -10.35 17.96
C ASN A 6 -10.50 -9.55 18.26
N LEU A 7 -10.09 -8.72 17.31
CA LEU A 7 -8.88 -7.90 17.42
C LEU A 7 -9.07 -6.78 18.46
N ASN A 8 -7.97 -6.35 19.06
CA ASN A 8 -7.95 -5.18 19.93
C ASN A 8 -8.31 -3.90 19.16
N GLN A 9 -8.85 -2.91 19.86
CA GLN A 9 -9.31 -1.66 19.25
C GLN A 9 -8.18 -0.92 18.54
N GLU A 10 -6.98 -0.91 19.13
CA GLU A 10 -5.79 -0.25 18.60
C GLU A 10 -5.37 -0.84 17.25
N VAL A 11 -5.55 -2.15 17.06
CA VAL A 11 -5.27 -2.83 15.78
C VAL A 11 -6.31 -2.46 14.74
N LEU A 12 -7.60 -2.50 15.10
CA LEU A 12 -8.69 -2.10 14.20
C LEU A 12 -8.53 -0.64 13.77
N GLU A 13 -8.17 0.23 14.70
CA GLU A 13 -7.86 1.62 14.43
C GLU A 13 -6.66 1.78 13.49
N GLY A 14 -5.58 1.02 13.69
CA GLY A 14 -4.45 1.02 12.76
C GLY A 14 -4.86 0.63 11.33
N MET A 15 -5.70 -0.41 11.20
CA MET A 15 -6.20 -0.87 9.90
C MET A 15 -7.12 0.15 9.20
N LEU A 16 -7.93 0.90 9.97
CA LEU A 16 -8.86 1.91 9.44
C LEU A 16 -8.16 3.17 8.90
N LYS A 17 -6.86 3.35 9.17
CA LYS A 17 -6.11 4.59 8.90
C LYS A 17 -5.33 4.57 7.59
N HIS A 18 -5.36 3.46 6.84
CA HIS A 18 -4.84 3.41 5.46
C HIS A 18 -5.68 4.32 4.56
N ASN A 19 -5.31 5.60 4.51
CA ASN A 19 -5.77 6.57 3.52
C ASN A 19 -4.92 6.39 2.27
N THR A 20 -5.29 5.48 1.38
CA THR A 20 -4.75 5.56 0.02
C THR A 20 -5.37 6.78 -0.68
N PRO A 21 -4.70 7.42 -1.65
CA PRO A 21 -5.30 8.53 -2.42
C PRO A 21 -6.62 8.18 -3.11
N HIS A 22 -6.94 6.88 -3.20
CA HIS A 22 -8.14 6.34 -3.85
C HIS A 22 -9.24 5.96 -2.87
N ASP A 23 -8.90 5.76 -1.59
CA ASP A 23 -9.85 5.45 -0.54
C ASP A 23 -10.16 6.73 0.22
N ALA A 24 -11.38 7.24 0.07
CA ALA A 24 -11.93 8.24 0.98
C ALA A 24 -12.69 7.48 2.09
N PRO A 25 -12.03 7.04 3.19
CA PRO A 25 -12.73 6.29 4.21
C PRO A 25 -13.84 7.14 4.82
N LYS A 26 -15.01 6.52 4.95
CA LYS A 26 -16.20 7.14 5.55
C LYS A 26 -16.06 7.32 7.07
N LEU A 27 -15.04 6.73 7.69
CA LEU A 27 -14.82 6.77 9.13
C LEU A 27 -13.83 7.89 9.47
N LYS A 28 -14.34 9.02 9.99
CA LYS A 28 -13.50 9.99 10.69
C LYS A 28 -13.19 9.44 12.06
N LEU A 29 -11.91 9.26 12.34
CA LEU A 29 -11.48 8.93 13.69
C LEU A 29 -11.69 10.16 14.59
N PRO A 30 -12.12 9.95 15.84
CA PRO A 30 -12.36 11.05 16.76
C PRO A 30 -11.06 11.75 17.20
N HIS A 31 -9.91 11.10 17.02
CA HIS A 31 -8.58 11.58 17.38
C HIS A 31 -7.53 11.14 16.35
N SER A 32 -6.31 11.67 16.49
CA SER A 32 -5.16 11.28 15.68
C SER A 32 -4.81 9.78 15.85
N PRO A 33 -4.25 9.10 14.83
CA PRO A 33 -3.67 7.78 14.99
C PRO A 33 -2.64 7.64 16.11
N SER A 34 -2.55 6.45 16.71
CA SER A 34 -1.36 6.07 17.49
C SER A 34 -0.11 6.15 16.61
N LEU A 35 1.06 6.36 17.20
CA LEU A 35 2.31 6.45 16.45
C LEU A 35 2.58 5.19 15.63
N GLU A 36 2.28 4.01 16.18
CA GLU A 36 2.43 2.73 15.48
C GLU A 36 1.57 2.67 14.23
N ALA A 37 0.32 3.16 14.29
CA ALA A 37 -0.55 3.23 13.12
C ALA A 37 -0.01 4.19 12.05
N GLN A 38 0.57 5.33 12.46
CA GLN A 38 1.19 6.26 11.52
C GLN A 38 2.45 5.66 10.88
N VAL A 39 3.28 4.97 11.66
CA VAL A 39 4.48 4.26 11.17
C VAL A 39 4.10 3.19 10.17
N VAL A 40 3.11 2.34 10.47
CA VAL A 40 2.66 1.27 9.55
C VAL A 40 2.19 1.86 8.22
N ASN A 41 1.45 2.98 8.25
CA ASN A 41 0.98 3.64 7.03
C ASN A 41 2.15 4.12 6.13
N ILE A 42 3.26 4.56 6.71
CA ILE A 42 4.45 4.98 5.94
C ILE A 42 5.35 3.79 5.59
N ALA A 43 5.35 2.73 6.41
CA ALA A 43 6.17 1.54 6.18
C ALA A 43 5.84 0.87 4.84
N ASP A 44 4.56 0.86 4.45
CA ASP A 44 4.14 0.41 3.12
C ASP A 44 4.77 1.26 2.01
N GLU A 45 4.71 2.59 2.12
CA GLU A 45 5.32 3.50 1.15
C GLU A 45 6.84 3.25 1.02
N ILE A 46 7.53 3.00 2.13
CA ILE A 46 8.97 2.65 2.14
C ILE A 46 9.23 1.34 1.41
N ALA A 47 8.46 0.29 1.74
CA ALA A 47 8.63 -1.03 1.17
C ALA A 47 8.38 -1.02 -0.34
N TYR A 48 7.25 -0.47 -0.79
CA TYR A 48 6.90 -0.39 -2.21
C TYR A 48 7.93 0.44 -2.99
N THR A 49 8.34 1.60 -2.48
CA THR A 49 9.32 2.45 -3.16
C THR A 49 10.62 1.71 -3.46
N GLY A 50 11.15 0.97 -2.48
CA GLY A 50 12.35 0.16 -2.67
C GLY A 50 12.15 -0.99 -3.65
N HIS A 51 11.06 -1.75 -3.48
CA HIS A 51 10.77 -2.93 -4.30
C HIS A 51 10.47 -2.60 -5.76
N ASP A 52 9.66 -1.57 -6.02
CA ASP A 52 9.27 -1.19 -7.37
C ASP A 52 10.43 -0.66 -8.20
N CYS A 53 11.39 0.03 -7.57
CA CYS A 53 12.63 0.40 -8.25
C CYS A 53 13.40 -0.83 -8.75
N GLU A 54 13.53 -1.87 -7.92
CA GLU A 54 14.23 -3.09 -8.29
C GLU A 54 13.44 -3.91 -9.33
N ASP A 55 12.13 -4.03 -9.16
CA ASP A 55 11.27 -4.79 -10.06
C ASP A 55 11.16 -4.14 -11.43
N GLY A 56 11.11 -2.80 -11.49
CA GLY A 56 11.17 -2.04 -12.75
C GLY A 56 12.47 -2.28 -13.52
N LEU A 57 13.62 -2.29 -12.83
CA LEU A 57 14.92 -2.62 -13.43
C LEU A 57 14.98 -4.08 -13.90
N ARG A 58 14.54 -5.03 -13.08
CA ARG A 58 14.52 -6.46 -13.42
C ARG A 58 13.62 -6.75 -14.61
N ALA A 59 12.46 -6.09 -14.68
CA ALA A 59 11.52 -6.19 -15.79
C ALA A 59 11.96 -5.40 -17.04
N LYS A 60 13.09 -4.69 -16.97
CA LYS A 60 13.65 -3.85 -18.04
C LYS A 60 12.64 -2.80 -18.55
N LEU A 61 11.88 -2.21 -17.63
CA LEU A 61 10.91 -1.15 -17.95
C LEU A 61 11.60 0.21 -18.13
N PHE A 62 12.73 0.40 -17.44
CA PHE A 62 13.63 1.54 -17.56
C PHE A 62 15.05 1.09 -17.25
N LYS A 63 16.05 1.90 -17.58
CA LYS A 63 17.47 1.61 -17.30
C LYS A 63 17.91 2.20 -15.96
N GLN A 64 19.00 1.68 -15.42
CA GLN A 64 19.56 2.17 -14.15
C GLN A 64 19.97 3.64 -14.23
N GLU A 65 20.50 4.09 -15.36
CA GLU A 65 20.91 5.49 -15.55
C GLU A 65 19.71 6.45 -15.48
N GLU A 66 18.54 6.02 -15.94
CA GLU A 66 17.30 6.81 -15.85
C GLU A 66 16.83 6.94 -14.40
N LEU A 67 16.91 5.84 -13.63
CA LEU A 67 16.57 5.85 -12.21
C LEU A 67 17.55 6.73 -11.41
N LEU A 68 18.86 6.62 -11.68
CA LEU A 68 19.89 7.39 -11.00
C LEU A 68 19.88 8.88 -11.36
N ALA A 69 19.07 9.32 -12.33
CA ALA A 69 18.80 10.74 -12.55
C ALA A 69 17.88 11.34 -11.47
N ILE A 70 17.19 10.51 -10.69
CA ILE A 70 16.30 10.94 -9.61
C ILE A 70 17.12 11.18 -8.33
N PRO A 71 16.98 12.33 -7.65
CA PRO A 71 17.82 12.70 -6.50
C PRO A 71 17.87 11.64 -5.39
N LEU A 72 16.71 11.10 -4.99
CA LEU A 72 16.62 10.07 -3.94
C LEU A 72 17.41 8.81 -4.31
N ALA A 73 17.31 8.37 -5.58
CA ALA A 73 18.00 7.18 -6.05
C ALA A 73 19.51 7.41 -6.17
N ALA A 74 19.94 8.57 -6.70
CA ALA A 74 21.35 8.95 -6.79
C ALA A 74 22.02 8.99 -5.41
N LYS A 75 21.42 9.70 -4.45
CA LYS A 75 21.89 9.79 -3.05
C LYS A 75 21.94 8.41 -2.38
N SER A 76 20.97 7.55 -2.68
CA SER A 76 20.93 6.18 -2.15
C SER A 76 22.03 5.30 -2.78
N GLU A 77 22.33 5.48 -4.07
CA GLU A 77 23.36 4.73 -4.78
C GLU A 77 24.76 4.99 -4.19
N GLU A 78 25.07 6.23 -3.81
CA GLU A 78 26.34 6.57 -3.17
C GLU A 78 26.59 5.76 -1.88
N ARG A 79 25.51 5.38 -1.19
CA ARG A 79 25.55 4.63 0.08
C ARG A 79 25.62 3.11 -0.11
N THR A 80 25.44 2.59 -1.33
CA THR A 80 25.45 1.15 -1.59
C THR A 80 26.77 0.49 -1.23
N LYS A 81 27.89 1.11 -1.64
CA LYS A 81 29.25 0.61 -1.38
C LYS A 81 29.61 0.65 0.09
N GLU A 82 29.31 1.77 0.76
CA GLU A 82 29.55 1.94 2.19
C GLU A 82 28.81 0.89 3.02
N ARG A 83 27.55 0.61 2.66
CA ARG A 83 26.68 -0.33 3.38
C ARG A 83 26.81 -1.78 2.92
N GLY A 84 27.50 -2.04 1.82
CA GLY A 84 27.54 -3.36 1.19
C GLY A 84 26.15 -3.91 0.83
N THR A 85 25.24 -3.05 0.33
CA THR A 85 23.86 -3.43 0.00
C THR A 85 23.45 -3.01 -1.41
N SER A 86 22.37 -3.61 -1.91
CA SER A 86 21.71 -3.21 -3.17
C SER A 86 21.14 -1.79 -3.10
N LEU A 87 20.91 -1.17 -4.26
CA LEU A 87 20.21 0.12 -4.35
C LEU A 87 18.86 0.12 -3.61
N ARG A 88 18.06 -0.95 -3.72
CA ARG A 88 16.83 -1.17 -2.92
C ARG A 88 17.08 -0.98 -1.43
N GLY A 89 18.10 -1.68 -0.91
CA GLY A 89 18.47 -1.64 0.50
C GLY A 89 18.92 -0.25 0.94
N SER A 90 19.65 0.48 0.07
CA SER A 90 20.05 1.86 0.35
C SER A 90 18.88 2.86 0.30
N ILE A 91 17.92 2.68 -0.61
CA ILE A 91 16.70 3.49 -0.67
C ILE A 91 15.90 3.29 0.62
N ILE A 92 15.61 2.04 1.00
CA ILE A 92 14.90 1.72 2.24
C ILE A 92 15.60 2.34 3.44
N HIS A 93 16.94 2.21 3.51
CA HIS A 93 17.71 2.81 4.59
C HIS A 93 17.57 4.34 4.63
N THR A 94 17.70 5.02 3.48
CA THR A 94 17.57 6.48 3.39
C THR A 94 16.19 6.95 3.86
N LEU A 95 15.13 6.26 3.43
CA LEU A 95 13.76 6.57 3.84
C LEU A 95 13.54 6.33 5.35
N VAL A 96 13.99 5.19 5.89
CA VAL A 96 13.82 4.86 7.32
C VAL A 96 14.62 5.82 8.20
N THR A 97 15.85 6.18 7.82
CA THR A 97 16.67 7.12 8.58
C THR A 97 16.06 8.51 8.61
N ASP A 98 15.60 9.03 7.47
CA ASP A 98 14.92 10.32 7.43
C ASP A 98 13.62 10.31 8.24
N LEU A 99 12.80 9.26 8.10
CA LEU A 99 11.56 9.11 8.87
C LEU A 99 11.83 9.17 10.38
N TYR A 100 12.85 8.45 10.84
CA TYR A 100 13.25 8.44 12.24
C TYR A 100 13.68 9.84 12.71
N GLU A 101 14.55 10.52 11.95
CA GLU A 101 15.05 11.85 12.31
C GLU A 101 13.93 12.90 12.31
N ALA A 102 13.11 12.93 11.26
CA ALA A 102 11.97 13.85 11.13
C ALA A 102 10.95 13.63 12.24
N THR A 103 10.56 12.37 12.50
CA THR A 103 9.63 12.03 13.59
C THR A 103 10.21 12.41 14.96
N SER A 104 11.48 12.12 15.23
CA SER A 104 12.11 12.46 16.52
C SER A 104 12.12 13.96 16.77
N ASN A 105 12.40 14.75 15.72
CA ASN A 105 12.38 16.20 15.78
C ASN A 105 10.95 16.72 16.00
N GLU A 106 9.96 16.15 15.31
CA GLU A 106 8.56 16.54 15.43
C GLU A 106 8.04 16.31 16.85
N LEU A 107 8.26 15.11 17.40
CA LEU A 107 7.87 14.74 18.77
C LEU A 107 8.50 15.67 19.81
N THR A 108 9.78 16.02 19.62
CA THR A 108 10.49 16.96 20.51
C THR A 108 9.91 18.36 20.40
N SER A 109 9.67 18.85 19.18
CA SER A 109 9.20 20.21 18.92
C SER A 109 7.77 20.46 19.43
N GLN A 110 6.92 19.43 19.38
CA GLN A 110 5.54 19.47 19.88
C GLN A 110 5.43 19.03 21.35
N CYS A 111 6.54 18.71 22.01
CA CYS A 111 6.57 18.23 23.40
C CYS A 111 5.65 17.01 23.64
N ILE A 112 5.66 16.05 22.72
CA ILE A 112 4.88 14.81 22.84
C ILE A 112 5.55 13.87 23.83
N ASN A 113 4.94 13.65 24.99
CA ASN A 113 5.50 12.83 26.07
C ASN A 113 4.60 11.64 26.46
N THR A 114 3.33 11.67 26.08
CA THR A 114 2.31 10.68 26.43
C THR A 114 1.49 10.25 25.21
N VAL A 115 0.78 9.14 25.35
CA VAL A 115 -0.17 8.68 24.32
C VAL A 115 -1.31 9.69 24.12
N ASP A 116 -1.73 10.35 25.19
CA ASP A 116 -2.77 11.39 25.10
C ASP A 116 -2.31 12.58 24.26
N ASP A 117 -1.03 12.96 24.35
CA ASP A 117 -0.43 14.01 23.51
C ASP A 117 -0.48 13.61 22.02
N VAL A 118 -0.20 12.33 21.70
CA VAL A 118 -0.29 11.80 20.33
C VAL A 118 -1.71 11.92 19.80
N TYR A 119 -2.71 11.52 20.59
CA TYR A 119 -4.12 11.57 20.19
C TYR A 119 -4.65 13.00 20.06
N ALA A 120 -4.11 13.94 20.85
CA ALA A 120 -4.44 15.35 20.78
C ALA A 120 -3.74 16.12 19.65
N ALA A 121 -2.75 15.51 18.99
CA ALA A 121 -2.01 16.16 17.91
C ALA A 121 -2.93 16.56 16.73
N GLN A 122 -2.78 17.79 16.25
CA GLN A 122 -3.60 18.33 15.15
C GLN A 122 -3.13 17.88 13.77
N SER A 123 -1.90 17.40 13.67
CA SER A 123 -1.28 16.91 12.44
C SER A 123 -0.59 15.56 12.69
N PRO A 124 -0.34 14.76 11.64
CA PRO A 124 0.49 13.57 11.75
C PRO A 124 1.87 13.92 12.33
N LEU A 125 2.33 13.10 13.27
CA LEU A 125 3.63 13.24 13.95
C LEU A 125 4.72 12.43 13.25
N VAL A 126 4.32 11.41 12.49
CA VAL A 126 5.23 10.55 11.73
C VAL A 126 5.13 10.97 10.26
N HIS A 127 6.19 11.56 9.75
CA HIS A 127 6.31 12.00 8.36
C HIS A 127 7.78 12.09 7.94
N PHE A 128 8.02 12.09 6.63
CA PHE A 128 9.35 12.41 6.09
C PHE A 128 9.66 13.91 6.23
N SER A 129 10.94 14.26 6.15
CA SER A 129 11.36 15.65 5.96
C SER A 129 10.75 16.22 4.67
N LYS A 130 10.63 17.55 4.59
CA LYS A 130 10.09 18.22 3.39
C LYS A 130 10.95 17.96 2.17
N GLU A 131 12.25 17.92 2.38
CA GLU A 131 13.27 17.65 1.38
C GLU A 131 13.11 16.23 0.84
N LEU A 132 13.12 15.21 1.71
CA LEU A 132 12.96 13.81 1.27
C LEU A 132 11.58 13.59 0.63
N ARG A 133 10.53 14.23 1.14
CA ARG A 133 9.20 14.11 0.56
C ARG A 133 9.16 14.58 -0.89
N SER A 134 9.80 15.72 -1.19
CA SER A 134 9.92 16.24 -2.56
C SER A 134 10.71 15.29 -3.48
N GLU A 135 11.79 14.69 -3.00
CA GLU A 135 12.57 13.71 -3.77
C GLU A 135 11.78 12.41 -4.00
N LEU A 136 11.03 11.95 -3.00
CA LEU A 136 10.16 10.78 -3.09
C LEU A 136 9.01 11.00 -4.08
N ASP A 137 8.38 12.17 -4.08
CA ASP A 137 7.32 12.51 -5.02
C ASP A 137 7.84 12.51 -6.48
N GLN A 138 9.09 12.94 -6.71
CA GLN A 138 9.75 12.82 -8.02
C GLN A 138 9.96 11.35 -8.43
N LEU A 139 10.43 10.50 -7.49
CA LEU A 139 10.58 9.08 -7.75
C LEU A 139 9.24 8.40 -8.06
N ARG A 140 8.18 8.76 -7.33
CA ARG A 140 6.82 8.27 -7.58
C ARG A 140 6.32 8.69 -8.95
N GLY A 141 6.57 9.94 -9.36
CA GLY A 141 6.28 10.42 -10.71
C GLY A 141 6.99 9.59 -11.79
N PHE A 142 8.28 9.32 -11.59
CA PHE A 142 9.08 8.47 -12.48
C PHE A 142 8.53 7.04 -12.58
N LEU A 143 8.28 6.37 -11.44
CA LEU A 143 7.73 5.01 -11.41
C LEU A 143 6.32 4.95 -12.01
N SER A 144 5.51 5.99 -11.80
CA SER A 144 4.19 6.10 -12.41
C SER A 144 4.28 6.08 -13.93
N GLU A 145 5.12 6.93 -14.51
CA GLU A 145 5.29 7.01 -15.96
C GLU A 145 5.95 5.75 -16.54
N LYS A 146 7.08 5.32 -15.95
CA LYS A 146 7.93 4.28 -16.55
C LYS A 146 7.51 2.85 -16.22
N MET A 147 6.80 2.63 -15.13
CA MET A 147 6.42 1.29 -14.66
C MET A 147 4.91 1.09 -14.66
N TYR A 148 4.14 1.84 -13.88
CA TYR A 148 2.70 1.55 -13.73
C TYR A 148 1.91 1.80 -15.01
N PHE A 149 2.25 2.85 -15.78
CA PHE A 149 1.63 3.15 -17.07
C PHE A 149 2.34 2.52 -18.27
N HIS A 150 3.31 1.64 -18.03
CA HIS A 150 3.99 0.95 -19.12
C HIS A 150 3.00 0.06 -19.90
N PRO A 151 3.01 0.05 -21.26
CA PRO A 151 2.03 -0.70 -22.05
C PRO A 151 1.89 -2.18 -21.68
N LYS A 152 3.00 -2.87 -21.42
CA LYS A 152 3.00 -4.29 -20.96
C LYS A 152 2.32 -4.50 -19.61
N VAL A 153 2.40 -3.52 -18.70
CA VAL A 153 1.75 -3.58 -17.37
C VAL A 153 0.25 -3.31 -17.53
N LEU A 154 -0.11 -2.31 -18.33
CA LEU A 154 -1.51 -2.00 -18.65
C LEU A 154 -2.22 -3.15 -19.35
N GLU A 155 -1.55 -3.85 -20.27
CA GLU A 155 -2.11 -5.04 -20.94
C GLU A 155 -2.47 -6.15 -19.94
N LYS A 156 -1.58 -6.43 -18.98
CA LYS A 156 -1.82 -7.41 -17.91
C LYS A 156 -2.95 -6.96 -16.98
N SER A 157 -2.98 -5.69 -16.60
CA SER A 157 -4.04 -5.10 -15.78
C SER A 157 -5.41 -5.23 -16.46
N ALA A 158 -5.48 -4.93 -17.76
CA ALA A 158 -6.70 -5.09 -18.55
C ALA A 158 -7.15 -6.55 -18.63
N HIS A 159 -6.22 -7.52 -18.69
CA HIS A 159 -6.57 -8.93 -18.60
C HIS A 159 -7.17 -9.30 -17.24
N GLY A 160 -6.54 -8.87 -16.14
CA GLY A 160 -7.07 -9.08 -14.79
C GLY A 160 -8.47 -8.49 -14.62
N GLN A 161 -8.71 -7.28 -15.13
CA GLN A 161 -10.02 -6.65 -15.12
C GLN A 161 -11.07 -7.49 -15.85
N ARG A 162 -10.75 -8.04 -17.03
CA ARG A 162 -11.66 -8.93 -17.77
C ARG A 162 -11.98 -10.21 -16.98
N VAL A 163 -10.97 -10.81 -16.33
CA VAL A 163 -11.16 -12.00 -15.48
C VAL A 163 -12.13 -11.70 -14.34
N VAL A 164 -11.89 -10.62 -13.57
CA VAL A 164 -12.76 -10.22 -12.45
C VAL A 164 -14.18 -9.91 -12.92
N LEU A 165 -14.34 -9.15 -14.01
CA LEU A 165 -15.66 -8.83 -14.56
C LEU A 165 -16.42 -10.08 -15.02
N SER A 166 -15.74 -11.02 -15.69
CA SER A 166 -16.34 -12.28 -16.14
C SER A 166 -16.84 -13.12 -14.97
N LEU A 167 -16.03 -13.22 -13.90
CA LEU A 167 -16.41 -13.94 -12.68
C LEU A 167 -17.63 -13.29 -12.02
N CYS A 168 -17.60 -11.98 -11.82
CA CYS A 168 -18.70 -11.25 -11.20
C CYS A 168 -20.00 -11.38 -12.00
N ASN A 169 -19.95 -11.25 -13.33
CA ASN A 169 -21.14 -11.37 -14.19
C ASN A 169 -21.72 -12.79 -14.15
N SER A 170 -20.88 -13.82 -14.29
CA SER A 170 -21.34 -15.21 -14.24
C SER A 170 -21.96 -15.56 -12.87
N LEU A 171 -21.35 -15.11 -11.77
CA LEU A 171 -21.87 -15.35 -10.43
C LEU A 171 -23.17 -14.60 -10.15
N LYS A 172 -23.43 -13.47 -10.82
CA LYS A 172 -24.73 -12.78 -10.75
C LYS A 172 -25.83 -13.58 -11.46
N GLU A 173 -25.54 -14.15 -12.62
CA GLU A 173 -26.52 -14.97 -13.37
C GLU A 173 -26.78 -16.31 -12.70
N LYS A 174 -25.72 -16.96 -12.21
CA LYS A 174 -25.79 -18.28 -11.58
C LYS A 174 -24.90 -18.36 -10.34
N PRO A 175 -25.38 -17.89 -9.17
CA PRO A 175 -24.64 -17.96 -7.93
C PRO A 175 -24.31 -19.40 -7.54
N THR A 176 -23.06 -19.65 -7.16
CA THR A 176 -22.63 -20.94 -6.61
C THR A 176 -23.17 -21.14 -5.19
N ASP A 177 -23.19 -22.38 -4.70
CA ASP A 177 -23.62 -22.67 -3.33
C ASP A 177 -22.74 -21.95 -2.29
N LYS A 178 -21.44 -21.78 -2.56
CA LYS A 178 -20.53 -21.00 -1.70
C LYS A 178 -20.93 -19.53 -1.62
N VAL A 179 -21.31 -18.91 -2.74
CA VAL A 179 -21.76 -17.50 -2.74
C VAL A 179 -23.08 -17.37 -1.99
N LYS A 180 -24.02 -18.30 -2.16
CA LYS A 180 -25.28 -18.32 -1.41
C LYS A 180 -25.07 -18.53 0.08
N GLU A 181 -24.16 -19.44 0.46
CA GLU A 181 -23.78 -19.65 1.86
C GLU A 181 -23.17 -18.38 2.45
N LEU A 182 -22.27 -17.71 1.71
CA LEU A 182 -21.66 -16.47 2.16
C LEU A 182 -22.72 -15.37 2.34
N GLN A 183 -23.62 -15.20 1.37
CA GLN A 183 -24.74 -14.27 1.44
C GLN A 183 -25.58 -14.48 2.71
N GLN A 184 -25.97 -15.72 2.99
CA GLN A 184 -26.75 -16.08 4.18
C GLN A 184 -25.97 -15.81 5.47
N ARG A 185 -24.67 -16.12 5.48
CA ARG A 185 -23.80 -15.94 6.66
C ARG A 185 -23.56 -14.47 6.99
N THR A 186 -23.46 -13.60 5.99
CA THR A 186 -23.24 -12.16 6.17
C THR A 186 -24.52 -11.36 6.28
N ASP A 187 -25.68 -11.96 6.02
CA ASP A 187 -26.98 -11.29 5.90
C ASP A 187 -26.94 -10.08 4.94
N GLY A 188 -26.19 -10.25 3.84
CA GLY A 188 -25.84 -9.19 2.89
C GLY A 188 -26.52 -9.35 1.53
N SER A 189 -26.29 -8.39 0.64
CA SER A 189 -26.70 -8.50 -0.76
C SER A 189 -25.93 -9.60 -1.49
N LEU A 190 -26.50 -10.08 -2.60
CA LEU A 190 -25.80 -11.03 -3.47
C LEU A 190 -24.51 -10.41 -4.03
N GLU A 191 -24.55 -9.12 -4.37
CA GLU A 191 -23.42 -8.36 -4.86
C GLU A 191 -22.26 -8.30 -3.85
N GLU A 192 -22.56 -8.10 -2.56
CA GLU A 192 -21.55 -8.12 -1.49
C GLU A 192 -20.92 -9.50 -1.34
N ALA A 193 -21.73 -10.57 -1.35
CA ALA A 193 -21.23 -11.94 -1.29
C ALA A 193 -20.35 -12.30 -2.49
N ILE A 194 -20.73 -11.86 -3.71
CA ILE A 194 -19.90 -12.04 -4.91
C ILE A 194 -18.58 -11.29 -4.78
N LYS A 195 -18.64 -10.02 -4.36
CA LYS A 195 -17.45 -9.18 -4.14
C LYS A 195 -16.49 -9.83 -3.15
N ASP A 196 -16.97 -10.27 -1.99
CA ASP A 196 -16.14 -10.92 -0.97
C ASP A 196 -15.58 -12.27 -1.46
N TYR A 197 -16.38 -13.06 -2.17
CA TYR A 197 -15.95 -14.34 -2.73
C TYR A 197 -14.86 -14.17 -3.80
N VAL A 198 -15.03 -13.22 -4.72
CA VAL A 198 -14.05 -12.94 -5.78
C VAL A 198 -12.79 -12.28 -5.22
N ALA A 199 -12.92 -11.34 -4.27
CA ALA A 199 -11.77 -10.72 -3.61
C ALA A 199 -10.95 -11.71 -2.77
N GLY A 200 -11.57 -12.80 -2.30
CA GLY A 200 -10.89 -13.88 -1.59
C GLY A 200 -10.15 -14.89 -2.50
N MET A 201 -10.22 -14.73 -3.83
CA MET A 201 -9.53 -15.62 -4.76
C MET A 201 -8.05 -15.25 -4.90
N THR A 202 -7.19 -16.27 -5.05
CA THR A 202 -5.84 -16.03 -5.58
C THR A 202 -5.91 -15.84 -7.09
N ASP A 203 -4.93 -15.13 -7.67
CA ASP A 203 -4.85 -14.89 -9.12
C ASP A 203 -4.99 -16.19 -9.94
N ALA A 204 -4.24 -17.23 -9.56
CA ALA A 204 -4.26 -18.52 -10.25
C ALA A 204 -5.66 -19.16 -10.21
N TYR A 205 -6.33 -19.11 -9.06
CA TYR A 205 -7.66 -19.65 -8.89
C TYR A 205 -8.69 -18.85 -9.70
N ALA A 206 -8.63 -17.51 -9.65
CA ALA A 206 -9.53 -16.63 -10.41
C ALA A 206 -9.40 -16.86 -11.92
N ILE A 207 -8.17 -16.93 -12.44
CA ILE A 207 -7.90 -17.22 -13.85
C ILE A 207 -8.44 -18.60 -14.24
N GLU A 208 -8.23 -19.62 -13.40
CA GLU A 208 -8.73 -20.96 -13.66
C GLU A 208 -10.25 -21.02 -13.67
N GLN A 209 -10.93 -20.39 -12.71
CA GLN A 209 -12.39 -20.33 -12.67
C GLN A 209 -12.94 -19.59 -13.88
N ALA A 210 -12.35 -18.45 -14.26
CA ALA A 210 -12.79 -17.68 -15.41
C ALA A 210 -12.65 -18.44 -16.75
N ARG A 211 -11.67 -19.34 -16.88
CA ARG A 211 -11.52 -20.21 -18.06
C ARG A 211 -12.58 -21.29 -18.19
N ARG A 212 -13.30 -21.60 -17.11
CA ARG A 212 -14.36 -22.62 -17.08
C ARG A 212 -15.75 -22.03 -17.34
N LEU A 213 -15.85 -20.70 -17.43
CA LEU A 213 -17.06 -19.96 -17.81
C LEU A 213 -17.25 -20.00 -19.33
#